data_AF-A0A8D0GTX3-F1
#
_entry.id   AF-A0A8D0GTX3-F1
#
_cell.length_a   1.000
_cell.length_b   1.000
_cell.length_c   1.000
_cell.angle_alpha   90.00
_cell.angle_beta   90.00
_cell.angle_gamma   90.00
#
_symmetry.space_group_name_H-M   'P 1'
#
loop_
_entity.id
_entity.type
_entity.pdbx_description
1 polymer ?
#
loop_
_entity_poly.entity_id
_entity_poly.type
_entity_poly.pdbx_seq_one_letter_code
_entity_poly.pdbx_strand_id
1 'polypeptide(L)'
;MAEISIDQTKLPGVKEVCRDFAVLEDHTLAHSLQEQEIEHHLATNIQRNRLVQRDLRVAKQLQEEEDLKAQARIQKRHQDIERQDCEIAQEIQVKLAIEADERRRQEEKNEDIARILQQRELQEEKRRKKHFPEPTRPGSSEESYYPESGGTKSRGTKEAVYAKPRTAARDRELYDAEIARKLQEEEMLANQVDERALQVAQDEEIARLLMAEEKAAYRKAKEREKSSTEKKKLDKEWKQDGSESGRPRLREGLDSHRSKSDKLTRSLPPPPEDFDPPRSIASPPSSARHFPKLEASHKGSPYKQ
;
A
#
# COMPACT_ATOMS: atom_id res chain seq x y z
N MET A 1 10.18 -109.44 0.65
CA MET A 1 9.56 -108.14 1.03
C MET A 1 10.19 -107.76 2.35
N ALA A 2 10.90 -106.63 2.43
CA ALA A 2 11.54 -106.22 3.69
C ALA A 2 10.47 -105.68 4.64
N GLU A 3 10.20 -106.40 5.73
CA GLU A 3 9.35 -105.92 6.81
C GLU A 3 10.08 -104.79 7.55
N ILE A 4 9.58 -103.57 7.39
CA ILE A 4 10.12 -102.40 8.09
C ILE A 4 9.61 -102.46 9.54
N SER A 5 10.46 -102.90 10.47
CA SER A 5 10.15 -102.86 11.91
C SER A 5 10.16 -101.41 12.40
N ILE A 6 8.98 -100.85 12.66
CA ILE A 6 8.83 -99.49 13.17
C ILE A 6 9.01 -99.48 14.69
N ASP A 7 9.95 -98.67 15.18
CA ASP A 7 10.22 -98.49 16.61
C ASP A 7 9.12 -97.66 17.28
N GLN A 8 8.19 -98.33 17.94
CA GLN A 8 7.02 -97.71 18.59
C GLN A 8 7.41 -96.76 19.73
N THR A 9 8.64 -96.83 20.27
CA THR A 9 9.10 -95.95 21.35
C THR A 9 9.47 -94.54 20.86
N LYS A 10 9.60 -94.35 19.54
CA LYS A 10 10.00 -93.09 18.90
C LYS A 10 8.88 -92.39 18.14
N LEU A 11 7.67 -92.95 18.14
CA LEU A 11 6.54 -92.36 17.44
C LEU A 11 5.86 -91.31 18.32
N PRO A 12 5.61 -90.09 17.82
CA PRO A 12 4.86 -89.08 18.55
C PRO A 12 3.44 -89.57 18.83
N GLY A 13 2.89 -89.15 19.96
CA GLY A 13 1.51 -89.49 20.30
C GLY A 13 0.54 -88.91 19.28
N VAL A 14 -0.57 -89.61 18.98
CA VAL A 14 -1.59 -89.11 18.04
C VAL A 14 -2.08 -87.70 18.41
N LYS A 15 -2.19 -87.39 19.71
CA LYS A 15 -2.56 -86.06 20.21
C LYS A 15 -1.50 -84.98 20.00
N GLU A 16 -0.24 -85.35 19.89
CA GLU A 16 0.86 -84.43 19.55
C GLU A 16 0.81 -84.13 18.06
N VAL A 17 0.71 -85.16 17.23
CA VAL A 17 0.57 -85.04 15.77
C VAL A 17 -0.64 -84.17 15.41
N CYS A 18 -1.82 -84.41 16.00
CA CYS A 18 -3.00 -83.57 15.73
C CYS A 18 -2.82 -82.11 16.15
N ARG A 19 -2.06 -81.84 17.23
CA ARG A 19 -1.75 -80.46 17.65
C ARG A 19 -0.81 -79.80 16.67
N ASP A 20 0.23 -80.50 16.22
CA ASP A 20 1.19 -79.96 15.26
C ASP A 20 0.52 -79.66 13.91
N PHE A 21 -0.39 -80.52 13.45
CA PHE A 21 -1.18 -80.26 12.25
C PHE A 21 -2.13 -79.06 12.40
N ALA A 22 -2.79 -78.88 13.54
CA ALA A 22 -3.63 -77.71 13.77
C ALA A 22 -2.82 -76.41 13.76
N VAL A 23 -1.63 -76.40 14.38
CA VAL A 23 -0.73 -75.26 14.33
C VAL A 23 -0.24 -74.98 12.92
N LEU A 24 0.06 -76.03 12.13
CA LEU A 24 0.48 -75.89 10.74
C LEU A 24 -0.64 -75.32 9.87
N GLU A 25 -1.86 -75.82 10.02
CA GLU A 25 -3.04 -75.33 9.32
C GLU A 25 -3.28 -73.85 9.63
N ASP A 26 -3.29 -73.48 10.91
CA ASP A 26 -3.42 -72.09 11.35
C ASP A 26 -2.29 -71.21 10.80
N HIS A 27 -1.04 -71.70 10.79
CA HIS A 27 0.10 -70.97 10.25
C HIS A 27 -0.04 -70.73 8.74
N THR A 28 -0.47 -71.74 7.98
CA THR A 28 -0.70 -71.59 6.52
C THR A 28 -1.82 -70.60 6.22
N LEU A 29 -2.90 -70.62 7.02
CA LEU A 29 -3.98 -69.65 6.91
C LEU A 29 -3.50 -68.24 7.25
N ALA A 30 -2.77 -68.07 8.35
CA ALA A 30 -2.22 -66.79 8.77
C ALA A 30 -1.27 -66.19 7.71
N HIS A 31 -0.39 -67.01 7.13
CA HIS A 31 0.51 -66.59 6.06
C HIS A 31 -0.28 -66.13 4.83
N SER A 32 -1.29 -66.90 4.40
CA SER A 32 -2.12 -66.56 3.24
C SER A 32 -2.89 -65.24 3.44
N LEU A 33 -3.43 -65.02 4.65
CA LEU A 33 -4.09 -63.76 4.99
C LEU A 33 -3.12 -62.59 5.02
N GLN A 34 -1.92 -62.80 5.54
CA GLN A 34 -0.86 -61.79 5.55
C GLN A 34 -0.44 -61.41 4.13
N GLU A 35 -0.30 -62.38 3.22
CA GLU A 35 0.00 -62.12 1.81
C GLU A 35 -1.11 -61.29 1.15
N GLN A 36 -2.38 -61.65 1.36
CA GLN A 36 -3.51 -60.88 0.84
C GLN A 36 -3.53 -59.43 1.36
N GLU A 37 -3.26 -59.23 2.65
CA GLU A 37 -3.17 -57.91 3.25
C GLU A 37 -2.03 -57.09 2.63
N ILE A 38 -0.84 -57.66 2.50
CA ILE A 38 0.33 -57.02 1.89
C ILE A 38 0.04 -56.64 0.44
N GLU A 39 -0.50 -57.56 -0.36
CA GLU A 39 -0.84 -57.33 -1.76
C GLU A 39 -1.85 -56.20 -1.91
N HIS A 40 -2.91 -56.21 -1.10
CA HIS A 40 -3.93 -55.17 -1.13
C HIS A 40 -3.35 -53.79 -0.79
N HIS A 41 -2.52 -53.71 0.26
CA HIS A 41 -1.86 -52.48 0.63
C HIS A 41 -0.91 -51.99 -0.46
N LEU A 42 -0.10 -52.87 -1.05
CA LEU A 42 0.84 -52.51 -2.11
C LEU A 42 0.11 -52.03 -3.37
N ALA A 43 -0.92 -52.74 -3.82
CA ALA A 43 -1.71 -52.35 -4.98
C ALA A 43 -2.31 -50.94 -4.79
N THR A 44 -2.92 -50.71 -3.64
CA THR A 44 -3.55 -49.42 -3.34
C THR A 44 -2.52 -48.31 -3.15
N ASN A 45 -1.37 -48.61 -2.54
CA ASN A 45 -0.27 -47.67 -2.36
C ASN A 45 0.31 -47.23 -3.71
N ILE A 46 0.51 -48.17 -4.64
CA ILE A 46 0.96 -47.88 -6.01
C ILE A 46 -0.04 -46.96 -6.71
N GLN A 47 -1.34 -47.23 -6.60
CA GLN A 47 -2.37 -46.38 -7.20
C GLN A 47 -2.36 -44.96 -6.60
N ARG A 48 -2.31 -44.83 -5.27
CA ARG A 48 -2.23 -43.52 -4.59
C ARG A 48 -0.99 -42.74 -5.00
N ASN A 49 0.17 -43.39 -5.03
CA ASN A 49 1.42 -42.76 -5.47
C ASN A 49 1.34 -42.28 -6.93
N ARG A 50 0.77 -43.08 -7.83
CA ARG A 50 0.55 -42.67 -9.22
C ARG A 50 -0.37 -41.46 -9.33
N LEU A 51 -1.43 -41.40 -8.53
CA LEU A 51 -2.33 -40.25 -8.49
C LEU A 51 -1.60 -38.99 -8.03
N VAL A 52 -0.92 -39.05 -6.88
CA VAL A 52 -0.16 -37.91 -6.34
C VAL A 52 0.89 -37.41 -7.33
N GLN A 53 1.60 -38.31 -8.02
CA GLN A 53 2.59 -37.91 -9.04
C GLN A 53 1.94 -37.19 -10.23
N ARG A 54 0.76 -37.63 -10.68
CA ARG A 54 0.01 -36.97 -11.76
C ARG A 54 -0.48 -35.61 -11.29
N ASP A 55 -1.11 -35.54 -10.13
CA ASP A 55 -1.65 -34.31 -9.57
C ASP A 55 -0.55 -33.27 -9.33
N LEU A 56 0.61 -33.70 -8.83
CA LEU A 56 1.78 -32.82 -8.65
C LEU A 56 2.29 -32.27 -9.98
N ARG A 57 2.29 -33.08 -11.05
CA ARG A 57 2.68 -32.62 -12.39
C ARG A 57 1.69 -31.58 -12.92
N VAL A 58 0.39 -31.86 -12.82
CA VAL A 58 -0.67 -30.95 -13.28
C VAL A 58 -0.65 -29.65 -12.48
N ALA A 59 -0.50 -29.72 -11.15
CA ALA A 59 -0.43 -28.55 -10.29
C ALA A 59 0.75 -27.64 -10.67
N LYS A 60 1.92 -28.21 -10.97
CA LYS A 60 3.07 -27.43 -11.45
C LYS A 60 2.80 -26.76 -12.79
N GLN A 61 2.21 -27.48 -13.75
CA GLN A 61 1.89 -26.91 -15.05
C GLN A 61 0.90 -25.75 -14.95
N LEU A 62 -0.16 -25.91 -14.13
CA LEU A 62 -1.13 -24.85 -13.88
C LEU A 62 -0.49 -23.64 -13.19
N GLN A 63 0.38 -23.88 -12.21
CA GLN A 63 1.11 -22.81 -11.54
C GLN A 63 2.00 -22.02 -12.53
N GLU A 64 2.76 -22.72 -13.39
CA GLU A 64 3.60 -22.09 -14.41
C GLU A 64 2.77 -21.28 -15.43
N GLU A 65 1.60 -21.79 -15.86
CA GLU A 65 0.72 -21.07 -16.77
C GLU A 65 0.15 -19.79 -16.14
N GLU A 66 -0.27 -19.84 -14.87
CA GLU A 66 -0.74 -18.67 -14.14
C GLU A 66 0.37 -17.63 -13.93
N ASP A 67 1.58 -18.08 -13.60
CA ASP A 67 2.75 -17.22 -13.44
C ASP A 67 3.10 -16.50 -14.74
N LEU A 68 3.11 -17.22 -15.88
CA LEU A 68 3.33 -16.62 -17.20
C LEU A 68 2.26 -15.58 -17.53
N LYS A 69 0.99 -15.87 -17.23
CA LYS A 69 -0.12 -14.95 -17.46
C LYS A 69 -0.03 -13.71 -16.56
N ALA A 70 0.40 -13.89 -15.31
CA ALA A 70 0.65 -12.78 -14.37
C ALA A 70 1.80 -11.90 -14.86
N GLN A 71 2.91 -12.50 -15.30
CA GLN A 71 4.04 -11.79 -15.87
C GLN A 71 3.65 -11.00 -17.13
N ALA A 72 2.86 -11.60 -18.04
CA ALA A 72 2.37 -10.91 -19.22
C ALA A 72 1.49 -9.69 -18.87
N ARG A 73 0.66 -9.79 -17.82
CA ARG A 73 -0.12 -8.64 -17.31
C ARG A 73 0.76 -7.54 -16.74
N ILE A 74 1.80 -7.91 -15.99
CA ILE A 74 2.76 -6.95 -15.43
C ILE A 74 3.53 -6.26 -16.57
N GLN A 75 4.05 -7.02 -17.54
CA GLN A 75 4.74 -6.46 -18.70
C GLN A 75 3.85 -5.50 -19.49
N LYS A 76 2.58 -5.85 -19.71
CA LYS A 76 1.63 -4.95 -20.38
C LYS A 76 1.45 -3.63 -19.62
N ARG A 77 1.25 -3.70 -18.29
CA ARG A 77 1.16 -2.50 -17.45
C ARG A 77 2.44 -1.67 -17.52
N HIS A 78 3.60 -2.32 -17.51
CA HIS A 78 4.87 -1.61 -17.61
C HIS A 78 5.00 -0.86 -18.94
N GLN A 79 4.66 -1.52 -20.07
CA GLN A 79 4.64 -0.86 -21.38
C GLN A 79 3.65 0.30 -21.44
N ASP A 80 2.47 0.17 -20.82
CA ASP A 80 1.48 1.25 -20.79
C ASP A 80 2.00 2.44 -19.97
N ILE A 81 2.68 2.19 -18.85
CA ILE A 81 3.36 3.23 -18.05
C ILE A 81 4.49 3.88 -18.84
N GLU A 82 5.36 3.09 -19.48
CA GLU A 82 6.46 3.61 -20.30
C GLU A 82 5.95 4.53 -21.43
N ARG A 83 4.82 4.20 -22.04
CA ARG A 83 4.17 5.06 -23.05
C ARG A 83 3.71 6.38 -22.45
N GLN A 84 3.02 6.32 -21.30
CA GLN A 84 2.58 7.53 -20.59
C GLN A 84 3.76 8.40 -20.18
N ASP A 85 4.83 7.80 -19.67
CA ASP A 85 6.04 8.52 -19.27
C ASP A 85 6.71 9.18 -20.48
N CYS A 86 6.72 8.53 -21.64
CA CYS A 86 7.21 9.13 -22.88
C CYS A 86 6.36 10.33 -23.31
N GLU A 87 5.02 10.23 -23.24
CA GLU A 87 4.10 11.33 -23.55
C GLU A 87 4.33 12.52 -22.61
N ILE A 88 4.42 12.26 -21.29
CA ILE A 88 4.69 13.28 -20.28
C ILE A 88 6.06 13.93 -20.52
N ALA A 89 7.10 13.15 -20.80
CA ALA A 89 8.44 13.68 -21.07
C ALA A 89 8.44 14.60 -22.30
N GLN A 90 7.73 14.23 -23.36
CA GLN A 90 7.58 15.07 -24.55
C GLN A 90 6.83 16.37 -24.23
N GLU A 91 5.74 16.31 -23.45
CA GLU A 91 4.99 17.49 -23.04
C GLU A 91 5.86 18.45 -22.22
N ILE A 92 6.62 17.93 -21.26
CA ILE A 92 7.57 18.71 -20.46
C ILE A 92 8.63 19.33 -21.38
N GLN A 93 9.18 18.57 -22.33
CA GLN A 93 10.19 19.08 -23.24
C GLN A 93 9.66 20.20 -24.15
N VAL A 94 8.43 20.09 -24.63
CA VAL A 94 7.76 21.16 -25.40
C VAL A 94 7.53 22.40 -24.53
N LYS A 95 7.05 22.23 -23.29
CA LYS A 95 6.85 23.35 -22.34
C LYS A 95 8.16 24.09 -22.06
N LEU A 96 9.24 23.37 -21.80
CA LEU A 96 10.57 23.95 -21.59
C LEU A 96 11.09 24.67 -22.84
N ALA A 97 10.84 24.13 -24.03
CA ALA A 97 11.24 24.79 -25.28
C ALA A 97 10.48 26.11 -25.51
N ILE A 98 9.17 26.13 -25.26
CA ILE A 98 8.35 27.34 -25.37
C ILE A 98 8.84 28.39 -24.36
N GLU A 99 9.04 28.01 -23.10
CA GLU A 99 9.53 28.92 -22.06
C GLU A 99 10.91 29.50 -22.42
N ALA A 100 11.82 28.65 -22.94
CA ALA A 100 13.13 29.10 -23.39
C ALA A 100 13.06 30.11 -24.55
N ASP A 101 12.14 29.91 -25.50
CA ASP A 101 11.92 30.85 -26.60
C ASP A 101 11.29 32.17 -26.14
N GLU A 102 10.39 32.12 -25.15
CA GLU A 102 9.83 33.31 -24.52
C GLU A 102 10.90 34.10 -23.76
N ARG A 103 11.77 33.41 -23.01
CA ARG A 103 12.93 34.04 -22.36
C ARG A 103 13.85 34.70 -23.37
N ARG A 104 14.19 34.03 -24.48
CA ARG A 104 14.99 34.62 -25.56
C ARG A 104 14.34 35.88 -26.14
N ARG A 105 13.05 35.86 -26.44
CA ARG A 105 12.33 37.06 -26.91
C ARG A 105 12.33 38.18 -25.86
N GLN A 106 12.29 37.85 -24.58
CA GLN A 106 12.34 38.85 -23.52
C GLN A 106 13.73 39.44 -23.36
N GLU A 107 14.78 38.62 -23.49
CA GLU A 107 16.18 39.05 -23.53
C GLU A 107 16.42 40.00 -24.71
N GLU A 108 15.95 39.66 -25.92
CA GLU A 108 16.02 40.54 -27.09
C GLU A 108 15.34 41.90 -26.85
N LYS A 109 14.14 41.91 -26.25
CA LYS A 109 13.46 43.17 -25.87
C LYS A 109 14.25 43.98 -24.85
N ASN A 110 14.84 43.31 -23.85
CA ASN A 110 15.66 43.96 -22.83
C ASN A 110 16.94 44.54 -23.44
N GLU A 111 17.58 43.83 -24.38
CA GLU A 111 18.73 44.31 -25.14
C GLU A 111 18.39 45.52 -26.00
N ASP A 112 17.23 45.55 -26.65
CA ASP A 112 16.75 46.70 -27.42
C ASP A 112 16.54 47.93 -26.54
N ILE A 113 15.94 47.75 -25.36
CA ILE A 113 15.78 48.82 -24.36
C ILE A 113 17.15 49.33 -23.92
N ALA A 114 18.09 48.44 -23.60
CA ALA A 114 19.45 48.81 -23.22
C ALA A 114 20.16 49.60 -24.34
N ARG A 115 20.02 49.16 -25.61
CA ARG A 115 20.56 49.88 -26.78
C ARG A 115 19.99 51.29 -26.92
N ILE A 116 18.66 51.45 -26.80
CA ILE A 116 18.00 52.75 -26.88
C ILE A 116 18.46 53.67 -25.74
N LEU A 117 18.54 53.15 -24.51
CA LEU A 117 18.99 53.89 -23.34
C LEU A 117 20.43 54.40 -23.52
N GLN A 118 21.33 53.51 -23.96
CA GLN A 118 22.72 53.85 -24.23
C GLN A 118 22.86 54.90 -25.35
N GLN A 119 22.08 54.78 -26.42
CA GLN A 119 22.10 55.77 -27.50
C GLN A 119 21.62 57.16 -27.01
N ARG A 120 20.58 57.21 -26.16
CA ARG A 120 20.12 58.45 -25.54
C ARG A 120 21.19 59.08 -24.65
N GLU A 121 21.87 58.28 -23.83
CA GLU A 121 22.96 58.76 -22.97
C GLU A 121 24.10 59.38 -23.79
N LEU A 122 24.55 58.71 -24.86
CA LEU A 122 25.57 59.25 -25.78
C LEU A 122 25.11 60.54 -26.46
N GLN A 123 23.83 60.65 -26.79
CA GLN A 123 23.27 61.87 -27.39
C GLN A 123 23.20 63.00 -26.36
N GLU A 124 22.84 62.72 -25.11
CA GLU A 124 22.85 63.68 -24.02
C GLU A 124 24.29 64.14 -23.70
N GLU A 125 25.26 63.23 -23.67
CA GLU A 125 26.68 63.56 -23.53
C GLU A 125 27.17 64.50 -24.64
N LYS A 126 26.80 64.25 -25.90
CA LYS A 126 27.13 65.15 -27.02
C LYS A 126 26.47 66.52 -26.85
N ARG A 127 25.25 66.59 -26.30
CA ARG A 127 24.58 67.86 -25.98
C ARG A 127 25.27 68.58 -24.81
N ARG A 128 25.71 67.87 -23.78
CA ARG A 128 26.48 68.42 -22.64
C ARG A 128 27.87 68.90 -23.07
N LYS A 129 28.58 68.16 -23.91
CA LYS A 129 29.89 68.56 -24.49
C LYS A 129 29.77 69.77 -25.43
N LYS A 130 28.64 69.96 -26.12
CA LYS A 130 28.33 71.20 -26.86
C LYS A 130 28.04 72.40 -25.96
N HIS A 131 27.75 72.16 -24.68
CA HIS A 131 27.41 73.17 -23.69
C HIS A 131 28.59 73.45 -22.73
N PHE A 132 29.83 73.46 -23.25
CA PHE A 132 30.98 74.01 -22.55
C PHE A 132 31.30 75.40 -23.09
N PRO A 133 30.90 76.44 -22.34
CA PRO A 133 31.86 77.43 -21.89
C PRO A 133 31.87 77.49 -20.35
N GLU A 134 33.06 77.40 -19.77
CA GLU A 134 33.34 77.86 -18.39
C GLU A 134 33.60 79.39 -18.40
N PRO A 135 33.80 80.08 -17.27
CA PRO A 135 33.14 80.06 -15.94
C PRO A 135 32.71 81.47 -15.50
N THR A 136 31.65 81.66 -14.69
CA THR A 136 31.55 82.82 -13.75
C THR A 136 30.57 82.52 -12.61
N ARG A 137 31.10 82.35 -11.40
CA ARG A 137 30.47 82.60 -10.08
C ARG A 137 30.69 84.09 -9.74
N PRO A 138 30.11 84.72 -8.67
CA PRO A 138 29.06 84.33 -7.72
C PRO A 138 28.08 85.48 -7.36
N GLY A 139 27.10 85.22 -6.47
CA GLY A 139 26.33 86.23 -5.70
C GLY A 139 24.82 86.08 -5.89
N SER A 140 23.94 86.41 -4.94
CA SER A 140 24.03 86.91 -3.56
C SER A 140 22.56 86.97 -3.06
N SER A 141 22.35 86.84 -1.76
CA SER A 141 21.16 87.32 -1.02
C SER A 141 19.88 86.45 -1.00
N GLU A 142 19.84 85.57 -0.02
CA GLU A 142 18.91 85.59 1.12
C GLU A 142 17.98 86.83 1.20
N GLU A 143 16.66 86.60 1.31
CA GLU A 143 15.72 87.47 2.03
C GLU A 143 14.44 86.66 2.35
N SER A 144 14.17 86.52 3.63
CA SER A 144 13.03 85.85 4.26
C SER A 144 11.90 86.86 4.50
N TYR A 145 10.64 86.51 4.22
CA TYR A 145 9.51 87.18 4.86
C TYR A 145 8.23 86.32 4.87
N TYR A 146 7.81 85.90 6.06
CA TYR A 146 6.42 85.58 6.39
C TYR A 146 5.88 86.76 7.21
N PRO A 147 4.59 87.10 7.12
CA PRO A 147 3.72 86.65 8.22
C PRO A 147 2.26 86.33 7.84
N GLU A 148 1.68 85.59 8.77
CA GLU A 148 0.35 85.01 8.91
C GLU A 148 -0.80 86.01 9.10
N SER A 149 -2.01 85.69 8.62
CA SER A 149 -3.30 86.01 9.28
C SER A 149 -4.52 85.48 8.53
N GLY A 150 -5.49 84.93 9.29
CA GLY A 150 -6.92 85.11 9.00
C GLY A 150 -7.72 83.85 8.67
N GLY A 151 -8.41 83.30 9.67
CA GLY A 151 -9.32 82.18 9.51
C GLY A 151 -10.72 82.53 8.97
N THR A 152 -11.45 81.44 8.72
CA THR A 152 -12.93 81.27 8.74
C THR A 152 -13.81 81.68 7.53
N LYS A 153 -14.24 80.62 6.83
CA LYS A 153 -15.61 80.19 6.45
C LYS A 153 -16.34 80.75 5.20
N SER A 154 -16.67 79.76 4.36
CA SER A 154 -17.99 79.42 3.81
C SER A 154 -18.41 79.94 2.43
N ARG A 155 -18.80 78.94 1.61
CA ARG A 155 -19.91 78.92 0.64
C ARG A 155 -19.70 79.64 -0.69
N GLY A 156 -19.47 78.85 -1.73
CA GLY A 156 -19.62 79.27 -3.13
C GLY A 156 -19.12 78.22 -4.11
N THR A 157 -20.02 77.39 -4.59
CA THR A 157 -19.84 76.51 -5.75
C THR A 157 -19.45 77.32 -7.00
N LYS A 158 -18.37 76.90 -7.67
CA LYS A 158 -18.19 76.88 -9.15
C LYS A 158 -16.80 76.32 -9.50
N GLU A 159 -16.81 75.10 -10.04
CA GLU A 159 -15.68 74.51 -10.76
C GLU A 159 -15.34 75.33 -12.00
N ALA A 160 -14.06 75.61 -12.23
CA ALA A 160 -13.42 75.47 -13.54
C ALA A 160 -11.90 75.70 -13.42
N VAL A 161 -11.17 74.58 -13.45
CA VAL A 161 -9.91 74.40 -14.19
C VAL A 161 -8.71 75.29 -13.81
N TYR A 162 -8.08 74.97 -12.68
CA TYR A 162 -6.62 75.03 -12.60
C TYR A 162 -6.09 73.60 -12.84
N ALA A 163 -5.60 73.34 -14.05
CA ALA A 163 -4.87 72.12 -14.36
C ALA A 163 -3.50 72.16 -13.66
N LYS A 164 -3.47 71.73 -12.39
CA LYS A 164 -2.27 71.19 -11.73
C LYS A 164 -1.68 70.10 -12.64
N PRO A 165 -0.35 69.95 -12.70
CA PRO A 165 0.30 69.09 -13.69
C PRO A 165 -0.22 67.66 -13.53
N ARG A 166 -1.04 67.23 -14.49
CA ARG A 166 -1.64 65.89 -14.54
C ARG A 166 -0.59 64.77 -14.51
N THR A 167 0.67 65.11 -14.79
CA THR A 167 1.82 64.22 -14.74
C THR A 167 2.12 63.71 -13.33
N ALA A 168 2.15 64.57 -12.30
CA ALA A 168 2.45 64.14 -10.93
C ALA A 168 1.36 63.24 -10.31
N ALA A 169 0.10 63.42 -10.72
CA ALA A 169 -0.99 62.54 -10.33
C ALA A 169 -0.93 61.19 -11.07
N ARG A 170 -0.57 61.22 -12.37
CA ARG A 170 -0.36 60.03 -13.21
C ARG A 170 0.80 59.18 -12.67
N ASP A 171 1.90 59.80 -12.24
CA ASP A 171 3.07 59.09 -11.72
C ASP A 171 2.76 58.41 -10.38
N ARG A 172 1.94 59.04 -9.52
CA ARG A 172 1.46 58.44 -8.27
C ARG A 172 0.49 57.29 -8.51
N GLU A 173 -0.41 57.43 -9.48
CA GLU A 173 -1.36 56.39 -9.90
C GLU A 173 -0.63 55.16 -10.48
N LEU A 174 0.46 55.36 -11.23
CA LEU A 174 1.31 54.28 -11.72
C LEU A 174 2.03 53.55 -10.59
N TYR A 175 2.56 54.29 -9.61
CA TYR A 175 3.21 53.70 -8.44
C TYR A 175 2.24 52.90 -7.57
N ASP A 176 1.04 53.43 -7.33
CA ASP A 176 -0.01 52.72 -6.58
C ASP A 176 -0.50 51.47 -7.35
N ALA A 177 -0.60 51.52 -8.68
CA ALA A 177 -0.94 50.37 -9.51
C ALA A 177 0.17 49.30 -9.51
N GLU A 178 1.44 49.70 -9.44
CA GLU A 178 2.57 48.78 -9.36
C GLU A 178 2.63 48.07 -8.01
N ILE A 179 2.29 48.78 -6.92
CA ILE A 179 2.10 48.18 -5.59
C ILE A 179 0.93 47.18 -5.61
N ALA A 180 -0.21 47.55 -6.19
CA ALA A 180 -1.36 46.66 -6.29
C ALA A 180 -1.03 45.37 -7.07
N ARG A 181 -0.26 45.47 -8.17
CA ARG A 181 0.17 44.30 -8.94
C ARG A 181 1.10 43.38 -8.15
N LYS A 182 2.07 43.95 -7.43
CA LYS A 182 2.97 43.18 -6.56
C LYS A 182 2.21 42.45 -5.46
N LEU A 183 1.26 43.14 -4.82
CA LEU A 183 0.42 42.55 -3.77
C LEU A 183 -0.40 41.37 -4.31
N GLN A 184 -0.96 41.51 -5.51
CA GLN A 184 -1.74 40.45 -6.15
C GLN A 184 -0.87 39.25 -6.58
N GLU A 185 0.34 39.49 -7.08
CA GLU A 185 1.32 38.41 -7.34
C GLU A 185 1.70 37.67 -6.06
N GLU A 186 1.88 38.40 -4.95
CA GLU A 186 2.23 37.82 -3.66
C GLU A 186 1.09 36.95 -3.09
N GLU A 187 -0.17 37.37 -3.19
CA GLU A 187 -1.34 36.55 -2.84
C GLU A 187 -1.45 35.28 -3.70
N MET A 188 -1.21 35.39 -5.01
CA MET A 188 -1.26 34.24 -5.91
C MET A 188 -0.14 33.23 -5.62
N LEU A 189 1.05 33.71 -5.24
CA LEU A 189 2.17 32.89 -4.78
C LEU A 189 1.86 32.23 -3.43
N ALA A 190 1.29 32.97 -2.48
CA ALA A 190 0.87 32.44 -1.18
C ALA A 190 -0.15 31.31 -1.35
N ASN A 191 -1.17 31.52 -2.20
CA ASN A 191 -2.16 30.48 -2.51
C ASN A 191 -1.54 29.24 -3.17
N GLN A 192 -0.57 29.39 -4.08
CA GLN A 192 0.16 28.25 -4.65
C GLN A 192 0.99 27.50 -3.60
N VAL A 193 1.57 28.20 -2.64
CA VAL A 193 2.33 27.59 -1.55
C VAL A 193 1.39 26.78 -0.65
N ASP A 194 0.21 27.32 -0.34
CA ASP A 194 -0.81 26.63 0.47
C ASP A 194 -1.36 25.40 -0.26
N GLU A 195 -1.64 25.49 -1.57
CA GLU A 195 -2.05 24.34 -2.40
C GLU A 195 -0.97 23.24 -2.43
N ARG A 196 0.30 23.62 -2.61
CA ARG A 196 1.43 22.67 -2.55
C ARG A 196 1.58 22.07 -1.15
N ALA A 197 1.40 22.85 -0.10
CA ALA A 197 1.46 22.36 1.27
C ALA A 197 0.33 21.36 1.57
N LEU A 198 -0.88 21.62 1.09
CA LEU A 198 -2.00 20.68 1.17
C LEU A 198 -1.72 19.38 0.43
N GLN A 199 -1.15 19.46 -0.77
CA GLN A 199 -0.78 18.29 -1.55
C GLN A 199 0.32 17.47 -0.86
N VAL A 200 1.36 18.12 -0.34
CA VAL A 200 2.43 17.45 0.41
C VAL A 200 1.89 16.80 1.68
N ALA A 201 0.97 17.44 2.39
CA ALA A 201 0.33 16.86 3.57
C ALA A 201 -0.52 15.63 3.23
N GLN A 202 -1.22 15.65 2.09
CA GLN A 202 -1.98 14.51 1.59
C GLN A 202 -1.05 13.35 1.20
N ASP A 203 0.02 13.64 0.47
CA ASP A 203 1.02 12.65 0.06
C ASP A 203 1.73 12.02 1.28
N GLU A 204 1.97 12.80 2.34
CA GLU A 204 2.54 12.29 3.60
C GLU A 204 1.58 11.32 4.32
N GLU A 205 0.27 11.58 4.30
CA GLU A 205 -0.72 10.64 4.85
C GLU A 205 -0.72 9.32 4.07
N ILE A 206 -0.71 9.39 2.74
CA ILE A 206 -0.64 8.21 1.87
C ILE A 206 0.64 7.43 2.15
N ALA A 207 1.80 8.10 2.22
CA ALA A 207 3.07 7.47 2.53
C ALA A 207 3.06 6.78 3.91
N ARG A 208 2.46 7.42 4.94
CA ARG A 208 2.28 6.80 6.26
C ARG A 208 1.39 5.56 6.20
N LEU A 209 0.29 5.62 5.45
CA LEU A 209 -0.66 4.52 5.34
C LEU A 209 -0.01 3.31 4.65
N LEU A 210 0.72 3.55 3.56
CA LEU A 210 1.43 2.55 2.79
C LEU A 210 2.56 1.90 3.60
N MET A 211 3.35 2.70 4.33
CA MET A 211 4.38 2.19 5.24
C MET A 211 3.77 1.43 6.43
N ALA A 212 2.64 1.87 6.97
CA ALA A 212 1.96 1.17 8.06
C ALA A 212 1.40 -0.18 7.61
N GLU A 213 0.82 -0.24 6.40
CA GLU A 213 0.34 -1.47 5.78
C GLU A 213 1.49 -2.46 5.55
N GLU A 214 2.61 -2.01 4.98
CA GLU A 214 3.81 -2.84 4.78
C GLU A 214 4.35 -3.36 6.12
N LYS A 215 4.44 -2.49 7.13
CA LYS A 215 4.91 -2.86 8.47
C LYS A 215 3.95 -3.81 9.18
N ALA A 216 2.65 -3.72 8.92
CA ALA A 216 1.65 -4.66 9.43
C ALA A 216 1.72 -6.01 8.71
N ALA A 217 1.86 -6.01 7.38
CA ALA A 217 2.04 -7.21 6.58
C ALA A 217 3.31 -7.97 6.98
N TYR A 218 4.43 -7.26 7.17
CA TYR A 218 5.69 -7.84 7.65
C TYR A 218 5.56 -8.45 9.05
N ARG A 219 4.90 -7.73 9.99
CA ARG A 219 4.64 -8.27 11.34
C ARG A 219 3.80 -9.55 11.30
N LYS A 220 2.73 -9.56 10.49
CA LYS A 220 1.85 -10.71 10.32
C LYS A 220 2.55 -11.90 9.66
N ALA A 221 3.43 -11.65 8.69
CA ALA A 221 4.25 -12.68 8.05
C ALA A 221 5.25 -13.30 9.05
N LYS A 222 5.96 -12.46 9.82
CA LYS A 222 6.91 -12.89 10.84
C LYS A 222 6.24 -13.67 11.98
N GLU A 223 5.03 -13.29 12.37
CA GLU A 223 4.24 -14.03 13.38
C GLU A 223 3.77 -15.39 12.84
N ARG A 224 3.37 -15.47 11.57
CA ARG A 224 3.05 -16.75 10.90
C ARG A 224 4.26 -17.67 10.79
N GLU A 225 5.45 -17.12 10.56
CA GLU A 225 6.70 -17.89 10.54
C GLU A 225 7.06 -18.43 11.94
N LYS A 226 6.96 -17.59 12.98
CA LYS A 226 7.18 -17.99 14.38
C LYS A 226 6.18 -19.06 14.84
N SER A 227 4.90 -18.85 14.59
CA SER A 227 3.87 -19.84 14.94
C SER A 227 3.98 -21.12 14.11
N SER A 228 4.45 -21.06 12.86
CA SER A 228 4.75 -22.25 12.05
C SER A 228 5.97 -23.02 12.58
N THR A 229 7.02 -22.31 12.98
CA THR A 229 8.22 -22.94 13.57
C THR A 229 7.95 -23.50 14.95
N GLU A 230 7.14 -22.85 15.77
CA GLU A 230 6.70 -23.34 17.08
C GLU A 230 5.76 -24.55 16.96
N LYS A 231 4.79 -24.53 16.02
CA LYS A 231 3.99 -25.72 15.69
C LYS A 231 4.86 -26.89 15.20
N LYS A 232 5.89 -26.63 14.37
CA LYS A 232 6.85 -27.66 13.96
C LYS A 232 7.70 -28.19 15.12
N LYS A 233 7.94 -27.40 16.17
CA LYS A 233 8.65 -27.85 17.39
C LYS A 233 7.74 -28.69 18.27
N LEU A 234 6.53 -28.21 18.57
CA LEU A 234 5.52 -28.97 19.31
C LEU A 234 5.18 -30.28 18.61
N ASP A 235 4.99 -30.28 17.28
CA ASP A 235 4.73 -31.52 16.52
C ASP A 235 5.90 -32.50 16.58
N LYS A 236 7.16 -32.02 16.59
CA LYS A 236 8.33 -32.87 16.82
C LYS A 236 8.40 -33.43 18.25
N GLU A 237 8.02 -32.64 19.24
CA GLU A 237 7.99 -33.04 20.66
C GLU A 237 6.88 -34.08 20.93
N TRP A 238 5.67 -33.87 20.42
CA TRP A 238 4.57 -34.85 20.45
C TRP A 238 4.90 -36.16 19.73
N LYS A 239 5.78 -36.12 18.71
CA LYS A 239 6.29 -37.32 18.02
C LYS A 239 7.43 -38.01 18.79
N GLN A 240 8.19 -37.27 19.60
CA GLN A 240 9.30 -37.79 20.40
C GLN A 240 8.80 -38.43 21.70
N ASP A 241 7.80 -37.84 22.36
CA ASP A 241 7.13 -38.40 23.55
C ASP A 241 6.31 -39.67 23.26
N GLY A 242 6.03 -39.98 21.99
CA GLY A 242 5.41 -41.24 21.59
C GLY A 242 6.39 -42.43 21.53
N SER A 243 7.70 -42.19 21.59
CA SER A 243 8.73 -43.21 21.31
C SER A 243 9.70 -43.50 22.45
N GLU A 244 9.71 -42.73 23.53
CA GLU A 244 10.48 -43.05 24.74
C GLU A 244 9.67 -42.75 26.00
N SER A 245 9.24 -43.79 26.72
CA SER A 245 9.45 -43.92 28.17
C SER A 245 8.64 -45.09 28.72
N GLY A 246 9.37 -46.09 29.21
CA GLY A 246 8.85 -47.14 30.07
C GLY A 246 8.33 -46.58 31.40
N ARG A 247 7.41 -47.32 32.02
CA ARG A 247 6.78 -47.04 33.33
C ARG A 247 7.78 -46.62 34.43
N PRO A 248 7.32 -45.85 35.44
CA PRO A 248 6.85 -46.53 36.65
C PRO A 248 5.55 -45.96 37.26
N ARG A 249 4.85 -46.82 38.00
CA ARG A 249 3.76 -46.48 38.94
C ARG A 249 4.36 -45.95 40.26
N LEU A 250 3.78 -44.89 40.82
CA LEU A 250 3.50 -44.80 42.26
C LEU A 250 2.28 -43.90 42.51
N ARG A 251 1.53 -44.26 43.55
CA ARG A 251 0.18 -43.83 43.96
C ARG A 251 0.29 -42.75 45.05
N GLU A 252 -0.84 -42.07 45.31
CA GLU A 252 -1.17 -41.25 46.51
C GLU A 252 -0.70 -39.78 46.41
N GLY A 253 -1.48 -38.72 46.59
CA GLY A 253 -2.88 -38.46 46.94
C GLY A 253 -2.94 -37.01 47.43
N LEU A 254 -3.94 -36.21 47.03
CA LEU A 254 -4.64 -35.19 47.84
C LEU A 254 -5.51 -34.25 46.98
N ASP A 255 -6.76 -34.18 47.41
CA ASP A 255 -7.90 -33.50 46.85
C ASP A 255 -7.86 -31.97 46.91
N SER A 256 -8.54 -31.32 45.95
CA SER A 256 -9.29 -30.09 46.20
C SER A 256 -10.48 -29.95 45.23
N HIS A 257 -11.60 -30.46 45.73
CA HIS A 257 -13.00 -30.02 45.58
C HIS A 257 -13.47 -29.07 44.45
N ARG A 258 -14.53 -29.58 43.79
CA ARG A 258 -15.79 -28.94 43.30
C ARG A 258 -15.68 -28.05 42.03
N SER A 259 -16.51 -28.24 40.99
CA SER A 259 -17.97 -28.33 41.02
C SER A 259 -18.58 -28.82 39.67
N LYS A 260 -19.62 -29.68 39.80
CA LYS A 260 -20.88 -29.87 39.00
C LYS A 260 -20.90 -29.31 37.55
N SER A 261 -21.31 -30.02 36.51
CA SER A 261 -22.60 -30.72 36.37
C SER A 261 -22.62 -31.67 35.15
N ASP A 262 -23.12 -32.89 35.37
CA ASP A 262 -24.13 -33.65 34.61
C ASP A 262 -24.24 -33.58 33.06
N LYS A 263 -23.91 -34.73 32.44
CA LYS A 263 -24.68 -35.46 31.39
C LYS A 263 -24.74 -34.87 29.98
N LEU A 264 -23.92 -35.42 29.07
CA LEU A 264 -24.27 -35.52 27.65
C LEU A 264 -24.35 -36.98 27.21
N THR A 265 -25.56 -37.30 26.77
CA THR A 265 -26.04 -38.57 26.25
C THR A 265 -25.36 -38.92 24.92
N ARG A 266 -24.72 -40.09 24.90
CA ARG A 266 -24.68 -41.09 23.81
C ARG A 266 -25.12 -40.60 22.41
N SER A 267 -24.16 -40.38 21.52
CA SER A 267 -24.37 -40.16 20.08
C SER A 267 -24.79 -41.47 19.39
N LEU A 268 -25.88 -41.43 18.60
CA LEU A 268 -26.27 -42.46 17.63
C LEU A 268 -25.93 -42.00 16.19
N PRO A 269 -25.74 -42.91 15.21
CA PRO A 269 -25.22 -42.62 13.86
C PRO A 269 -26.31 -42.21 12.85
N PRO A 270 -25.95 -41.70 11.65
CA PRO A 270 -26.93 -41.20 10.66
C PRO A 270 -27.44 -42.30 9.71
N PRO A 271 -28.66 -42.17 9.14
CA PRO A 271 -29.14 -43.01 8.03
C PRO A 271 -28.98 -42.30 6.65
N PRO A 272 -29.13 -43.05 5.54
CA PRO A 272 -28.58 -42.69 4.21
C PRO A 272 -29.55 -41.92 3.29
N GLU A 273 -28.96 -41.42 2.20
CA GLU A 273 -29.54 -40.69 1.06
C GLU A 273 -30.79 -41.34 0.45
N ASP A 274 -31.68 -40.51 -0.15
CA ASP A 274 -32.12 -40.72 -1.55
C ASP A 274 -33.10 -39.63 -2.11
N PHE A 275 -32.84 -39.24 -3.37
CA PHE A 275 -33.70 -38.63 -4.43
C PHE A 275 -34.19 -37.14 -4.40
N ASP A 276 -33.64 -36.34 -5.34
CA ASP A 276 -34.32 -35.27 -6.14
C ASP A 276 -35.06 -35.91 -7.36
N PRO A 277 -36.05 -35.29 -8.10
CA PRO A 277 -36.08 -33.91 -8.67
C PRO A 277 -37.54 -33.34 -8.96
N PRO A 278 -37.86 -32.44 -9.95
CA PRO A 278 -37.35 -31.09 -10.35
C PRO A 278 -38.44 -29.98 -10.58
N ARG A 279 -37.97 -28.75 -10.96
CA ARG A 279 -38.64 -27.58 -11.63
C ARG A 279 -39.50 -26.67 -10.73
N SER A 280 -39.50 -25.33 -10.81
CA SER A 280 -39.30 -24.39 -11.92
C SER A 280 -39.09 -22.93 -11.44
N ILE A 281 -38.24 -22.19 -12.16
CA ILE A 281 -38.38 -20.79 -12.66
C ILE A 281 -38.85 -19.67 -11.69
N ALA A 282 -37.97 -18.68 -11.44
CA ALA A 282 -38.16 -17.25 -11.80
C ALA A 282 -37.08 -16.35 -11.14
N SER A 283 -36.51 -15.42 -11.92
CA SER A 283 -35.55 -14.38 -11.49
C SER A 283 -36.28 -13.05 -11.14
N PRO A 284 -35.60 -11.92 -10.81
CA PRO A 284 -35.75 -11.15 -9.56
C PRO A 284 -36.51 -9.81 -9.72
N PRO A 285 -36.55 -8.95 -8.66
CA PRO A 285 -35.91 -7.64 -8.84
C PRO A 285 -35.20 -7.02 -7.60
N SER A 286 -34.05 -6.39 -7.90
CA SER A 286 -33.50 -5.08 -7.50
C SER A 286 -33.79 -4.37 -6.15
N SER A 287 -32.67 -3.99 -5.52
CA SER A 287 -32.31 -2.65 -4.96
C SER A 287 -32.98 -2.11 -3.68
N ALA A 288 -32.19 -2.01 -2.61
CA ALA A 288 -32.23 -0.88 -1.67
C ALA A 288 -30.84 -0.66 -1.03
N ARG A 289 -30.30 0.54 -1.24
CA ARG A 289 -29.08 1.07 -0.61
C ARG A 289 -29.37 1.42 0.86
N HIS A 290 -28.48 1.08 1.77
CA HIS A 290 -28.40 1.72 3.09
C HIS A 290 -26.95 2.05 3.45
N PHE A 291 -26.67 3.35 3.54
CA PHE A 291 -25.52 3.91 4.25
C PHE A 291 -25.88 4.03 5.74
N PRO A 292 -24.91 3.87 6.67
CA PRO A 292 -24.99 4.53 7.96
C PRO A 292 -24.01 5.71 8.02
N LYS A 293 -24.54 6.83 8.47
CA LYS A 293 -23.89 8.11 8.78
C LYS A 293 -22.89 7.95 9.94
N LEU A 294 -21.78 8.68 9.83
CA LEU A 294 -20.90 9.06 10.93
C LEU A 294 -21.63 9.95 11.94
N GLU A 295 -21.55 9.61 13.22
CA GLU A 295 -21.89 10.50 14.34
C GLU A 295 -20.65 10.64 15.21
N ALA A 296 -20.10 11.86 15.22
CA ALA A 296 -19.04 12.29 16.11
C ALA A 296 -19.67 12.79 17.41
N SER A 297 -19.37 12.14 18.54
CA SER A 297 -19.65 12.70 19.86
C SER A 297 -18.34 12.88 20.64
N HIS A 298 -17.89 14.12 20.69
CA HIS A 298 -16.90 14.58 21.65
C HIS A 298 -17.39 14.28 23.08
N LYS A 299 -16.57 13.64 23.90
CA LYS A 299 -16.70 13.71 25.36
C LYS A 299 -15.34 14.06 25.96
N GLY A 300 -15.33 15.23 26.59
CA GLY A 300 -14.20 15.77 27.34
C GLY A 300 -13.89 14.95 28.59
N SER A 301 -12.61 14.96 28.93
CA SER A 301 -11.99 14.40 30.12
C SER A 301 -12.39 15.19 31.40
N PRO A 302 -12.61 14.54 32.55
CA PRO A 302 -12.64 15.23 33.83
C PRO A 302 -11.25 15.26 34.46
N TYR A 303 -10.84 16.47 34.85
CA TYR A 303 -9.74 16.74 35.77
C TYR A 303 -9.88 15.95 37.08
N LYS A 304 -8.77 15.37 37.55
CA LYS A 304 -8.53 15.07 38.97
C LYS A 304 -7.19 15.65 39.40
N GLN A 305 -7.22 16.17 40.62
CA GLN A 305 -6.12 16.66 41.45
C GLN A 305 -4.98 15.66 41.58
#